data_AF-A0A2D7IRZ1-F1
#
_entry.id   AF-A0A2D7IRZ1-F1
#
_cell.length_a   1.000
_cell.length_b   1.000
_cell.length_c   1.000
_cell.angle_alpha   90.00
_cell.angle_beta   90.00
_cell.angle_gamma   90.00
#
_symmetry.space_group_name_H-M   'P 1'
#
loop_
_entity.id
_entity.type
_entity.pdbx_description
1 polymer ?
#
loop_
_entity_poly.entity_id
_entity_poly.type
_entity_poly.pdbx_seq_one_letter_code
_entity_poly.pdbx_strand_id
1 'polypeptide(L)'
;MINFIIYLLLFFYLKKQNIFTYGSEIFYLLYPSLLLYSSVGLREMLILTFMIIVVYQFLVKDKYIFSVICSLPLIFLKPQNFLIINMCSTIFFFFKKGDSNKKIGILFLIILAFFGLKNLILSRFTIPAGFGFIDVINNYRNYMFFEDTRSYVEGYIPINNFFDLFYQGAIGSFYMLLKPFPWQSSNPLQLVQSIENIIILFLMIFLVLKPINFKTLRLKANYLKMMIIISMSIYGMVVFNFGSASRYRFGFIVVFFIFYSYLLNKNRINLLKYKSINPNI
;
A
#
# COMPACT_ATOMS: atom_id res chain seq x y z
N MET A 1 6.79 9.81 21.84
CA MET A 1 5.49 9.80 22.56
C MET A 1 4.29 10.15 21.66
N ILE A 2 4.32 11.23 20.86
CA ILE A 2 3.19 11.62 20.00
C ILE A 2 2.73 10.50 19.05
N ASN A 3 3.66 9.78 18.42
CA ASN A 3 3.33 8.68 17.51
C ASN A 3 2.58 7.52 18.16
N PHE A 4 2.92 7.19 19.41
CA PHE A 4 2.22 6.16 20.17
C PHE A 4 0.80 6.62 20.55
N ILE A 5 0.62 7.90 20.86
CA ILE A 5 -0.71 8.49 21.07
C ILE A 5 -1.53 8.41 19.77
N ILE A 6 -0.94 8.76 18.61
CA ILE A 6 -1.60 8.62 17.31
C ILE A 6 -2.00 7.16 17.05
N TYR A 7 -1.12 6.21 17.33
CA TYR A 7 -1.39 4.78 17.22
C TYR A 7 -2.61 4.34 18.06
N LEU A 8 -2.69 4.79 19.32
CA LEU A 8 -3.83 4.49 20.21
C LEU A 8 -5.12 5.19 19.75
N LEU A 9 -5.04 6.46 19.36
CA LEU A 9 -6.19 7.21 18.84
C LEU A 9 -6.75 6.53 17.58
N LEU A 10 -5.88 6.08 16.69
CA LEU A 10 -6.24 5.34 15.49
C LEU A 10 -6.91 4.00 15.84
N PHE A 11 -6.40 3.29 16.85
CA PHE A 11 -7.03 2.07 17.37
C PHE A 11 -8.47 2.34 17.85
N PHE A 12 -8.65 3.32 18.74
CA PHE A 12 -9.97 3.67 19.26
C PHE A 12 -10.90 4.17 18.15
N TYR A 13 -10.39 4.93 17.18
CA TYR A 13 -11.14 5.36 16.01
C TYR A 13 -11.67 4.15 15.22
N LEU A 14 -10.80 3.20 14.85
CA LEU A 14 -11.18 2.01 14.10
C LEU A 14 -12.18 1.12 14.86
N LYS A 15 -12.00 0.99 16.18
CA LYS A 15 -12.90 0.27 17.07
C LYS A 15 -14.28 0.93 17.13
N LYS A 16 -14.34 2.25 17.30
CA LYS A 16 -15.60 3.02 17.30
C LYS A 16 -16.37 2.89 15.98
N GLN A 17 -15.68 2.73 14.86
CA GLN A 17 -16.30 2.55 13.54
C GLN A 17 -16.68 1.09 13.24
N ASN A 18 -16.52 0.15 14.19
CA ASN A 18 -16.78 -1.29 14.01
C ASN A 18 -16.03 -1.90 12.80
N ILE A 19 -14.81 -1.42 12.53
CA ILE A 19 -13.98 -1.93 11.42
C ILE A 19 -13.19 -3.16 11.87
N PHE A 20 -12.76 -3.19 13.13
CA PHE A 20 -12.00 -4.31 13.66
C PHE A 20 -12.84 -5.59 13.69
N THR A 21 -12.18 -6.68 13.29
CA THR A 21 -12.58 -8.05 13.59
C THR A 21 -11.62 -8.55 14.67
N TYR A 22 -11.98 -9.62 15.39
CA TYR A 22 -11.10 -10.19 16.42
C TYR A 22 -9.66 -10.42 15.92
N GLY A 23 -9.52 -11.00 14.72
CA GLY A 23 -8.21 -11.23 14.11
C GLY A 23 -7.46 -9.95 13.72
N SER A 24 -8.16 -8.95 13.16
CA SER A 24 -7.51 -7.68 12.77
C SER A 24 -7.21 -6.76 13.95
N GLU A 25 -7.94 -6.88 15.07
CA GLU A 25 -7.66 -6.19 16.34
C GLU A 25 -6.35 -6.72 16.94
N ILE A 26 -6.22 -8.05 17.06
CA ILE A 26 -5.00 -8.70 17.55
C ILE A 26 -3.83 -8.39 16.64
N PHE A 27 -4.02 -8.48 15.32
CA PHE A 27 -2.99 -8.12 14.36
C PHE A 27 -2.48 -6.69 14.57
N TYR A 28 -3.38 -5.71 14.70
CA TYR A 28 -3.00 -4.31 14.91
C TYR A 28 -2.22 -4.09 16.22
N LEU A 29 -2.57 -4.84 17.27
CA LEU A 29 -1.93 -4.74 18.57
C LEU A 29 -0.57 -5.45 18.64
N LEU A 30 -0.41 -6.57 17.93
CA LEU A 30 0.77 -7.43 18.05
C LEU A 30 1.73 -7.37 16.86
N TYR A 31 1.39 -6.65 15.78
CA TYR A 31 2.25 -6.57 14.60
C TYR A 31 3.56 -5.84 14.93
N PRO A 32 4.73 -6.53 14.95
CA PRO A 32 5.96 -5.97 15.52
C PRO A 32 6.45 -4.71 14.81
N SER A 33 6.42 -4.67 13.47
CA SER A 33 6.79 -3.46 12.72
C SER A 33 5.91 -2.26 13.07
N LEU A 34 4.61 -2.46 13.25
CA LEU A 34 3.71 -1.36 13.60
C LEU A 34 4.00 -0.83 15.00
N LEU A 35 4.22 -1.71 15.98
CA LEU A 35 4.62 -1.32 17.33
C LEU A 35 5.94 -0.56 17.33
N LEU A 36 6.95 -1.07 16.62
CA LEU A 36 8.25 -0.44 16.49
C LEU A 36 8.14 0.95 15.86
N TYR A 37 7.44 1.12 14.73
CA TYR A 37 7.31 2.44 14.10
C TYR A 37 6.36 3.39 14.84
N SER A 38 5.47 2.87 15.70
CA SER A 38 4.67 3.71 16.60
C SER A 38 5.46 4.30 17.76
N SER A 39 6.55 3.63 18.18
CA SER A 39 7.40 4.09 19.29
C SER A 39 8.49 5.06 18.83
N VAL A 40 8.92 4.98 17.55
CA VAL A 40 9.91 5.90 16.97
C VAL A 40 9.24 7.17 16.44
N GLY A 41 9.87 8.33 16.62
CA GLY A 41 9.37 9.65 16.20
C GLY A 41 9.47 9.96 14.70
N LEU A 42 9.19 8.99 13.82
CA LEU A 42 9.22 9.20 12.37
C LEU A 42 7.81 9.48 11.80
N ARG A 43 7.74 10.00 10.56
CA ARG A 43 6.48 10.41 9.90
C ARG A 43 5.56 9.27 9.45
N GLU A 44 6.01 8.02 9.53
CA GLU A 44 5.30 6.84 9.02
C GLU A 44 3.95 6.63 9.70
N MET A 45 3.82 6.95 10.99
CA MET A 45 2.53 6.86 11.70
C MET A 45 1.50 7.87 11.19
N LEU A 46 1.92 9.08 10.85
CA LEU A 46 1.04 10.07 10.21
C LEU A 46 0.61 9.60 8.83
N ILE A 47 1.55 9.07 8.04
CA ILE A 47 1.26 8.51 6.71
C ILE A 47 0.24 7.38 6.82
N LEU A 48 0.46 6.41 7.72
CA LEU A 48 -0.48 5.31 7.97
C LEU A 48 -1.86 5.81 8.37
N THR A 49 -1.93 6.82 9.25
CA THR A 49 -3.19 7.43 9.69
C THR A 49 -3.99 7.97 8.52
N PHE A 50 -3.35 8.76 7.65
CA PHE A 50 -4.01 9.27 6.44
C PHE A 50 -4.39 8.14 5.47
N MET A 51 -3.54 7.15 5.26
CA MET A 51 -3.87 5.99 4.41
C MET A 51 -5.12 5.26 4.93
N ILE A 52 -5.23 5.04 6.25
CA ILE A 52 -6.40 4.40 6.85
C ILE A 52 -7.65 5.24 6.67
N ILE A 53 -7.58 6.56 6.92
CA ILE A 53 -8.73 7.47 6.76
C ILE A 53 -9.21 7.48 5.29
N VAL A 54 -8.27 7.56 4.34
CA VAL A 54 -8.57 7.57 2.90
C VAL A 54 -9.24 6.25 2.50
N VAL A 55 -8.66 5.10 2.85
CA VAL A 55 -9.22 3.79 2.48
C VAL A 55 -10.53 3.51 3.21
N TYR A 56 -10.69 3.94 4.46
CA TYR A 56 -11.97 3.89 5.17
C TYR A 56 -13.05 4.66 4.42
N GLN A 57 -12.73 5.90 4.04
CA GLN A 57 -13.66 6.77 3.36
C GLN A 57 -14.06 6.24 1.98
N PHE A 58 -13.09 5.63 1.28
CA PHE A 58 -13.27 5.03 -0.03
C PHE A 58 -14.08 3.73 0.01
N LEU A 59 -13.64 2.75 0.82
CA LEU A 59 -14.19 1.39 0.81
C LEU A 59 -15.38 1.20 1.74
N VAL A 60 -15.41 1.88 2.88
CA VAL A 60 -16.44 1.65 3.90
C VAL A 60 -17.60 2.62 3.74
N LYS A 61 -17.31 3.90 3.55
CA LYS A 61 -18.31 4.97 3.44
C LYS A 61 -18.71 5.33 2.01
N ASP A 62 -17.99 4.81 1.00
CA ASP A 62 -18.24 5.07 -0.42
C ASP A 62 -18.28 6.58 -0.80
N LYS A 63 -17.70 7.49 0.02
CA LYS A 63 -17.59 8.92 -0.34
C LYS A 63 -16.25 9.18 -1.03
N TYR A 64 -16.22 8.96 -2.32
CA TYR A 64 -15.00 8.94 -3.13
C TYR A 64 -14.31 10.31 -3.24
N ILE A 65 -15.06 11.40 -3.36
CA ILE A 65 -14.49 12.76 -3.41
C ILE A 65 -13.83 13.10 -2.07
N PHE A 66 -14.49 12.79 -0.96
CA PHE A 66 -13.92 13.03 0.37
C PHE A 66 -12.65 12.20 0.60
N SER A 67 -12.58 10.98 0.04
CA SER A 67 -11.37 10.17 0.04
C SER A 67 -10.19 10.87 -0.65
N VAL A 68 -10.41 11.58 -1.77
CA VAL A 68 -9.36 12.34 -2.46
C VAL A 68 -8.90 13.51 -1.61
N ILE A 69 -9.84 14.27 -1.03
CA ILE A 69 -9.54 15.41 -0.17
C ILE A 69 -8.69 14.94 1.03
N CYS A 70 -9.09 13.86 1.69
CA CYS A 70 -8.32 13.26 2.78
C CYS A 70 -6.95 12.73 2.35
N SER A 71 -6.73 12.48 1.06
CA SER A 71 -5.44 12.03 0.53
C SER A 71 -4.48 13.18 0.25
N LEU A 72 -4.94 14.44 0.16
CA LEU A 72 -4.08 15.59 -0.14
C LEU A 72 -2.87 15.76 0.79
N PRO A 73 -2.98 15.54 2.12
CA PRO A 73 -1.81 15.58 3.01
C PRO A 73 -0.70 14.59 2.63
N LEU A 74 -1.05 13.47 1.99
CA LEU A 74 -0.08 12.49 1.52
C LEU A 74 0.81 13.04 0.40
N ILE A 75 0.40 14.08 -0.33
CA ILE A 75 1.26 14.74 -1.33
C ILE A 75 2.53 15.28 -0.68
N PHE A 76 2.42 15.87 0.51
CA PHE A 76 3.56 16.44 1.22
C PHE A 76 4.31 15.40 2.06
N LEU A 77 3.59 14.46 2.66
CA LEU A 77 4.19 13.45 3.52
C LEU A 77 4.90 12.35 2.73
N LYS A 78 4.24 11.84 1.68
CA LYS A 78 4.74 10.73 0.85
C LYS A 78 4.02 10.69 -0.51
N PRO A 79 4.45 11.48 -1.52
CA PRO A 79 3.78 11.61 -2.81
C PRO A 79 3.53 10.27 -3.51
N GLN A 80 4.43 9.29 -3.33
CA GLN A 80 4.30 7.96 -3.90
C GLN A 80 3.05 7.25 -3.36
N ASN A 81 2.74 7.35 -2.06
CA ASN A 81 1.54 6.75 -1.47
C ASN A 81 0.26 7.42 -1.98
N PHE A 82 0.28 8.74 -2.14
CA PHE A 82 -0.82 9.48 -2.75
C PHE A 82 -1.12 8.95 -4.17
N LEU A 83 -0.08 8.81 -5.00
CA LEU A 83 -0.21 8.32 -6.37
C LEU A 83 -0.74 6.88 -6.40
N ILE A 84 -0.17 5.98 -5.59
CA ILE A 84 -0.59 4.56 -5.54
C ILE A 84 -2.07 4.44 -5.19
N ILE A 85 -2.52 5.12 -4.12
CA ILE A 85 -3.92 5.01 -3.67
C ILE A 85 -4.88 5.54 -4.73
N ASN A 86 -4.57 6.70 -5.33
CA ASN A 86 -5.43 7.29 -6.35
C ASN A 86 -5.40 6.52 -7.67
N MET A 87 -4.27 5.89 -8.04
CA MET A 87 -4.17 4.96 -9.17
C MET A 87 -5.01 3.69 -8.94
N CYS A 88 -5.02 3.14 -7.72
CA CYS A 88 -5.91 2.02 -7.42
C CYS A 88 -7.38 2.46 -7.51
N SER A 89 -7.68 3.69 -7.09
CA SER A 89 -9.04 4.25 -7.12
C SER A 89 -9.53 4.46 -8.55
N THR A 90 -8.69 4.95 -9.48
CA THR A 90 -9.08 5.03 -10.91
C THR A 90 -9.43 3.67 -11.46
N ILE A 91 -8.55 2.68 -11.28
CA ILE A 91 -8.74 1.32 -11.77
C ILE A 91 -10.04 0.72 -11.19
N PHE A 92 -10.33 0.96 -9.91
CA PHE A 92 -11.58 0.52 -9.29
C PHE A 92 -12.83 1.07 -9.99
N PHE A 93 -12.84 2.35 -10.37
CA PHE A 93 -13.98 2.94 -11.09
C PHE A 93 -14.15 2.40 -12.50
N PHE A 94 -13.05 2.07 -13.20
CA PHE A 94 -13.14 1.44 -14.51
C PHE A 94 -13.82 0.06 -14.46
N PHE A 95 -13.58 -0.70 -13.40
CA PHE A 95 -14.25 -2.00 -13.20
C PHE A 95 -15.64 -1.90 -12.56
N LYS A 96 -15.98 -0.77 -11.94
CA LYS A 96 -17.30 -0.55 -11.33
C LYS A 96 -18.31 -0.11 -12.40
N LYS A 97 -19.31 -0.96 -12.67
CA LYS A 97 -20.37 -0.67 -13.66
C LYS A 97 -21.14 0.62 -13.33
N GLY A 98 -21.49 1.40 -14.35
CA GLY A 98 -22.31 2.62 -14.27
C GLY A 98 -21.61 3.85 -14.86
N ASP A 99 -22.31 4.65 -15.67
CA ASP A 99 -21.68 5.76 -16.39
C ASP A 99 -21.27 6.92 -15.47
N SER A 100 -21.96 7.13 -14.36
CA SER A 100 -21.52 8.05 -13.30
C SER A 100 -20.20 7.62 -12.65
N ASN A 101 -19.95 6.32 -12.53
CA ASN A 101 -18.68 5.80 -11.99
C ASN A 101 -17.52 6.06 -12.96
N LYS A 102 -17.75 5.97 -14.29
CA LYS A 102 -16.74 6.31 -15.30
C LYS A 102 -16.34 7.78 -15.24
N LYS A 103 -17.31 8.70 -15.06
CA LYS A 103 -17.03 10.14 -14.88
C LYS A 103 -16.12 10.40 -13.68
N ILE A 104 -16.39 9.73 -12.55
CA ILE A 104 -15.53 9.79 -11.36
C ILE A 104 -14.14 9.21 -11.67
N GLY A 105 -14.07 8.06 -12.37
CA GLY A 105 -12.78 7.48 -12.80
C GLY A 105 -11.94 8.42 -13.66
N ILE A 106 -12.58 9.14 -14.60
CA ILE A 106 -11.93 10.16 -15.43
C ILE A 106 -11.42 11.33 -14.57
N LEU A 107 -12.19 11.80 -13.59
CA LEU A 107 -11.74 12.84 -12.66
C LEU A 107 -10.45 12.40 -11.92
N PHE A 108 -10.43 11.18 -11.40
CA PHE A 108 -9.23 10.65 -10.74
C PHE A 108 -8.05 10.52 -11.73
N LEU A 109 -8.29 10.13 -12.99
CA LEU A 109 -7.24 10.09 -14.02
C LEU A 109 -6.68 11.49 -14.30
N ILE A 110 -7.53 12.51 -14.39
CA ILE A 110 -7.09 13.90 -14.59
C ILE A 110 -6.22 14.35 -13.42
N ILE A 111 -6.60 14.02 -12.19
CA ILE A 111 -5.79 14.32 -10.99
C ILE A 111 -4.42 13.63 -11.09
N LEU A 112 -4.39 12.33 -11.43
CA LEU A 112 -3.13 11.60 -11.61
C LEU A 112 -2.27 12.19 -12.74
N ALA A 113 -2.88 12.53 -13.88
CA ALA A 113 -2.20 13.15 -15.01
C ALA A 113 -1.60 14.50 -14.60
N PHE A 114 -2.36 15.35 -13.89
CA PHE A 114 -1.87 16.64 -13.41
C PHE A 114 -0.66 16.50 -12.49
N PHE A 115 -0.73 15.59 -11.51
CA PHE A 115 0.40 15.34 -10.60
C PHE A 115 1.59 14.67 -11.29
N GLY A 116 1.34 13.74 -12.21
CA GLY A 116 2.38 13.11 -13.03
C GLY A 116 3.12 14.13 -13.90
N LEU A 117 2.37 14.99 -14.59
CA LEU A 117 2.93 16.03 -15.46
C LEU A 117 3.71 17.07 -14.66
N LYS A 118 3.20 17.51 -13.50
CA LYS A 118 3.92 18.40 -12.57
C LYS A 118 5.28 17.82 -12.20
N ASN A 119 5.32 16.55 -11.80
CA ASN A 119 6.57 15.90 -11.40
C ASN A 119 7.54 15.74 -12.58
N LEU A 120 7.04 15.45 -13.78
CA LEU A 120 7.87 15.40 -14.99
C LEU A 120 8.47 16.77 -15.33
N ILE A 121 7.68 17.84 -15.27
CA ILE A 121 8.16 19.21 -15.51
C ILE A 121 9.24 19.58 -14.49
N LEU A 122 9.00 19.34 -13.20
CA LEU A 122 9.99 19.57 -12.14
C LEU A 122 11.27 18.75 -12.36
N SER A 123 11.16 17.50 -12.81
CA SER A 123 12.33 16.68 -13.13
C SER A 123 13.14 17.23 -14.30
N ARG A 124 12.52 17.88 -15.29
CA ARG A 124 13.22 18.53 -16.41
C ARG A 124 14.00 19.78 -16.00
N PHE A 125 13.62 20.43 -14.90
CA PHE A 125 14.38 21.57 -14.34
C PHE A 125 15.56 21.13 -13.47
N THR A 126 15.54 19.91 -12.97
CA THR A 126 16.57 19.37 -12.05
C THR A 126 17.54 18.40 -12.73
N ILE A 127 17.12 17.79 -13.83
CA ILE A 127 17.90 16.83 -14.61
C ILE A 127 18.17 17.47 -16.00
N PRO A 128 19.40 17.42 -16.52
CA PRO A 128 19.74 18.04 -17.81
C PRO A 128 18.77 17.66 -18.93
N ALA A 129 18.51 18.60 -19.85
CA ALA A 129 17.62 18.38 -20.98
C ALA A 129 18.12 17.20 -21.85
N GLY A 130 17.33 16.12 -21.93
CA GLY A 130 17.65 14.92 -22.73
C GLY A 130 17.34 13.58 -22.06
N PHE A 131 17.09 13.56 -20.75
CA PHE A 131 16.78 12.32 -20.01
C PHE A 131 15.36 11.80 -20.30
N GLY A 132 15.26 10.53 -20.66
CA GLY A 132 13.99 9.81 -20.82
C GLY A 132 13.38 9.41 -19.48
N PHE A 133 12.12 8.94 -19.49
CA PHE A 133 11.41 8.49 -18.28
C PHE A 133 12.18 7.40 -17.51
N ILE A 134 12.79 6.47 -18.23
CA ILE A 134 13.58 5.37 -17.66
C ILE A 134 14.82 5.92 -16.95
N ASP A 135 15.49 6.92 -17.53
CA ASP A 135 16.70 7.49 -16.95
C ASP A 135 16.39 8.24 -15.65
N VAL A 136 15.24 8.92 -15.56
CA VAL A 136 14.76 9.53 -14.31
C VAL A 136 14.59 8.46 -13.23
N ILE A 137 13.97 7.33 -13.56
CA ILE A 137 13.81 6.21 -12.61
C ILE A 137 15.17 5.65 -12.19
N ASN A 138 16.07 5.40 -13.14
CA ASN A 138 17.41 4.90 -12.85
C ASN A 138 18.21 5.86 -11.97
N ASN A 139 18.03 7.17 -12.14
CA ASN A 139 18.67 8.16 -11.28
C ASN A 139 18.19 8.01 -9.81
N TYR A 140 16.87 7.95 -9.59
CA TYR A 140 16.32 7.71 -8.24
C TYR A 140 16.76 6.37 -7.65
N ARG A 141 16.80 5.31 -8.46
CA ARG A 141 17.28 3.98 -8.04
C ARG A 141 18.76 4.03 -7.66
N ASN A 142 19.58 4.72 -8.45
CA ASN A 142 21.02 4.84 -8.19
C ASN A 142 21.30 5.62 -6.90
N TYR A 143 20.56 6.70 -6.61
CA TYR A 143 20.68 7.40 -5.32
C TYR A 143 20.33 6.49 -4.14
N MET A 144 19.23 5.74 -4.22
CA MET A 144 18.84 4.80 -3.17
C MET A 144 19.82 3.64 -3.03
N PHE A 145 20.47 3.24 -4.12
CA PHE A 145 21.52 2.24 -4.12
C PHE A 145 22.77 2.77 -3.41
N PHE A 146 23.22 3.96 -3.77
CA PHE A 146 24.37 4.63 -3.16
C PHE A 146 24.18 4.88 -1.66
N GLU A 147 22.97 5.23 -1.21
CA GLU A 147 22.67 5.37 0.22
C GLU A 147 22.90 4.08 1.00
N ASP A 148 22.68 2.91 0.37
CA ASP A 148 22.80 1.60 1.00
C ASP A 148 24.22 1.02 0.91
N THR A 149 24.85 1.10 -0.27
CA THR A 149 26.15 0.46 -0.54
C THR A 149 27.35 1.41 -0.47
N ARG A 150 27.11 2.73 -0.46
CA ARG A 150 28.14 3.79 -0.63
C ARG A 150 28.91 3.69 -1.95
N SER A 151 28.41 2.94 -2.93
CA SER A 151 29.00 2.76 -4.26
C SER A 151 27.95 3.00 -5.35
N TYR A 152 28.34 3.67 -6.43
CA TYR A 152 27.45 3.93 -7.59
C TYR A 152 27.50 2.83 -8.66
N VAL A 153 28.43 1.87 -8.54
CA VAL A 153 28.79 0.99 -9.67
C VAL A 153 28.70 -0.48 -9.31
N GLU A 154 29.15 -0.88 -8.12
CA GLU A 154 29.26 -2.30 -7.78
C GLU A 154 27.89 -2.92 -7.50
N GLY A 155 27.38 -3.72 -8.45
CA GLY A 155 26.14 -4.50 -8.28
C GLY A 155 24.84 -3.75 -8.63
N TYR A 156 24.91 -2.51 -9.11
CA TYR A 156 23.73 -1.78 -9.59
C TYR A 156 23.32 -2.26 -10.99
N ILE A 157 22.06 -2.71 -11.12
CA ILE A 157 21.49 -3.17 -12.40
C ILE A 157 20.52 -2.10 -12.91
N PRO A 158 20.91 -1.29 -13.94
CA PRO A 158 20.02 -0.30 -14.52
C PRO A 158 18.85 -0.96 -15.26
N ILE A 159 17.73 -0.24 -15.35
CA ILE A 159 16.60 -0.60 -16.21
C ILE A 159 16.91 -0.01 -17.59
N ASN A 160 17.03 -0.84 -18.63
CA ASN A 160 17.35 -0.31 -19.96
C ASN A 160 16.08 -0.03 -20.77
N ASN A 161 15.08 -0.90 -20.63
CA ASN A 161 13.85 -0.85 -21.42
C ASN A 161 12.59 -0.95 -20.56
N PHE A 162 11.42 -0.66 -21.15
CA PHE A 162 10.13 -0.84 -20.48
C PHE A 162 9.85 -2.29 -20.08
N PHE A 163 10.34 -3.27 -20.85
CA PHE A 163 10.24 -4.68 -20.46
C PHE A 163 10.98 -4.95 -19.14
N ASP A 164 12.21 -4.46 -19.03
CA ASP A 164 13.01 -4.58 -17.80
C ASP A 164 12.31 -3.89 -16.62
N LEU A 165 11.64 -2.76 -16.86
CA LEU A 165 10.87 -2.05 -15.84
C LEU A 165 9.75 -2.93 -15.29
N PHE A 166 8.95 -3.57 -16.15
CA PHE A 166 7.89 -4.46 -15.70
C PHE A 166 8.43 -5.73 -15.05
N TYR A 167 9.51 -6.31 -15.60
CA TYR A 167 10.16 -7.50 -15.06
C TYR A 167 10.72 -7.24 -13.66
N GLN A 168 11.48 -6.15 -13.47
CA GLN A 168 11.99 -5.75 -12.17
C GLN A 168 10.87 -5.33 -11.21
N GLY A 169 9.78 -4.73 -11.71
CA GLY A 169 8.58 -4.45 -10.91
C GLY A 169 7.88 -5.70 -10.39
N ALA A 170 7.82 -6.75 -11.21
CA ALA A 170 7.23 -8.03 -10.81
C ALA A 170 8.11 -8.72 -9.76
N ILE A 171 9.41 -8.90 -10.04
CA ILE A 171 10.35 -9.51 -9.09
C ILE A 171 10.44 -8.68 -7.80
N GLY A 172 10.56 -7.37 -7.94
CA GLY A 172 10.60 -6.41 -6.85
C GLY A 172 9.38 -6.53 -5.95
N SER A 173 8.18 -6.81 -6.49
CA SER A 173 6.97 -6.98 -5.66
C SER A 173 7.06 -8.15 -4.70
N PHE A 174 7.50 -9.32 -5.18
CA PHE A 174 7.68 -10.50 -4.35
C PHE A 174 8.82 -10.32 -3.36
N TYR A 175 9.95 -9.78 -3.84
CA TYR A 175 11.11 -9.53 -3.00
C TYR A 175 10.80 -8.52 -1.89
N MET A 176 10.13 -7.41 -2.22
CA MET A 176 9.75 -6.37 -1.26
C MET A 176 8.87 -6.92 -0.15
N LEU A 177 8.00 -7.90 -0.41
CA LEU A 177 7.17 -8.50 0.63
C LEU A 177 7.98 -9.34 1.63
N LEU A 178 9.04 -10.02 1.17
CA LEU A 178 9.78 -11.00 1.96
C LEU A 178 11.09 -10.45 2.56
N LYS A 179 11.68 -9.44 1.93
CA LYS A 179 12.99 -8.88 2.30
C LYS A 179 13.01 -8.28 3.72
N PRO A 180 14.05 -8.52 4.55
CA PRO A 180 15.20 -9.39 4.27
C PRO A 180 14.82 -10.87 4.38
N PHE A 181 15.45 -11.72 3.57
CA PHE A 181 15.39 -13.16 3.79
C PHE A 181 16.23 -13.57 5.01
N PRO A 182 15.95 -14.72 5.67
CA PRO A 182 16.71 -15.17 6.83
C PRO A 182 18.22 -15.23 6.59
N TRP A 183 18.64 -15.69 5.41
CA TRP A 183 20.05 -15.78 5.00
C TRP A 183 20.69 -14.44 4.59
N GLN A 184 19.89 -13.39 4.39
CA GLN A 184 20.39 -12.03 4.11
C GLN A 184 20.53 -11.19 5.38
N SER A 185 20.09 -11.72 6.52
CA SER A 185 20.11 -10.98 7.78
C SER A 185 21.52 -10.89 8.33
N SER A 186 22.02 -9.66 8.51
CA SER A 186 23.32 -9.41 9.13
C SER A 186 23.22 -9.16 10.65
N ASN A 187 22.04 -8.82 11.14
CA ASN A 187 21.79 -8.47 12.54
C ASN A 187 20.54 -9.18 13.11
N PRO A 188 20.44 -9.40 14.43
CA PRO A 188 19.28 -10.06 15.06
C PRO A 188 17.93 -9.39 14.75
N LEU A 189 17.90 -8.06 14.67
CA LEU A 189 16.69 -7.31 14.30
C LEU A 189 16.22 -7.65 12.88
N GLN A 190 17.14 -7.84 11.93
CA GLN A 190 16.81 -8.25 10.56
C GLN A 190 16.32 -9.70 10.52
N LEU A 191 16.84 -10.57 11.39
CA LEU A 191 16.35 -11.94 11.52
C LEU A 191 14.89 -11.94 12.00
N VAL A 192 14.56 -11.17 13.05
CA VAL A 192 13.17 -11.03 13.53
C VAL A 192 12.27 -10.49 12.41
N GLN A 193 12.71 -9.46 11.68
CA GLN A 193 11.98 -8.94 10.52
C GLN A 193 11.76 -10.00 9.43
N SER A 194 12.74 -10.86 9.17
CA SER A 194 12.60 -11.92 8.15
C SER A 194 11.51 -12.93 8.53
N ILE A 195 11.48 -13.34 9.80
CA ILE A 195 10.47 -14.27 10.35
C ILE A 195 9.09 -13.60 10.31
N GLU A 196 9.01 -12.34 10.75
CA GLU A 196 7.81 -11.52 10.66
C GLU A 196 7.25 -11.50 9.24
N ASN A 197 8.09 -11.24 8.23
CA ASN A 197 7.62 -11.16 6.83
C ASN A 197 7.05 -12.47 6.31
N ILE A 198 7.65 -13.60 6.68
CA ILE A 198 7.16 -14.93 6.31
C ILE A 198 5.78 -15.17 6.92
N ILE A 199 5.62 -14.88 8.22
CA ILE A 199 4.34 -15.00 8.94
C ILE A 199 3.28 -14.10 8.29
N ILE A 200 3.65 -12.86 7.99
CA ILE A 200 2.75 -11.89 7.38
C ILE A 200 2.31 -12.32 5.99
N LEU A 201 3.23 -12.82 5.16
CA LEU A 201 2.89 -13.35 3.84
C LEU A 201 1.91 -14.52 3.95
N PHE A 202 2.18 -15.47 4.86
CA PHE A 202 1.27 -16.60 5.10
C PHE A 202 -0.13 -16.15 5.51
N LEU A 203 -0.21 -15.20 6.46
CA LEU A 203 -1.48 -14.63 6.91
C LEU A 203 -2.22 -13.90 5.77
N MET A 204 -1.50 -13.17 4.91
CA MET A 204 -2.10 -12.51 3.74
C MET A 204 -2.67 -13.52 2.74
N ILE A 205 -1.91 -14.57 2.43
CA ILE A 205 -2.36 -15.66 1.55
C ILE A 205 -3.61 -16.31 2.14
N PHE A 206 -3.59 -16.65 3.44
CA PHE A 206 -4.73 -17.23 4.14
C PHE A 206 -5.99 -16.36 4.05
N LEU A 207 -5.86 -15.04 4.19
CA LEU A 207 -7.00 -14.13 4.00
C LEU A 207 -7.49 -14.13 2.55
N VAL A 208 -6.58 -14.03 1.57
CA VAL A 208 -6.91 -13.91 0.15
C VAL A 208 -7.59 -15.17 -0.42
N LEU A 209 -7.28 -16.34 0.13
CA LEU A 209 -7.89 -17.61 -0.27
C LEU A 209 -9.37 -17.74 0.16
N LYS A 210 -9.83 -16.91 1.10
CA LYS A 210 -11.24 -16.96 1.55
C LYS A 210 -12.18 -16.41 0.47
N PRO A 211 -13.28 -17.11 0.15
CA PRO A 211 -14.18 -16.69 -0.91
C PRO A 211 -14.98 -15.44 -0.54
N ILE A 212 -15.17 -14.56 -1.52
CA ILE A 212 -16.04 -13.38 -1.43
C ILE A 212 -17.16 -13.54 -2.47
N ASN A 213 -18.37 -13.76 -1.97
CA ASN A 213 -19.54 -14.15 -2.76
C ASN A 213 -20.17 -12.93 -3.43
N PHE A 214 -20.24 -11.80 -2.73
CA PHE A 214 -20.86 -10.60 -3.26
C PHE A 214 -19.92 -9.83 -4.18
N LYS A 215 -20.38 -9.56 -5.42
CA LYS A 215 -19.61 -8.86 -6.46
C LYS A 215 -19.07 -7.50 -6.00
N THR A 216 -19.87 -6.73 -5.27
CA THR A 216 -19.48 -5.39 -4.77
C THR A 216 -18.33 -5.49 -3.76
N LEU A 217 -18.38 -6.47 -2.85
CA LEU A 217 -17.29 -6.73 -1.90
C LEU A 217 -16.05 -7.27 -2.62
N ARG A 218 -16.23 -8.10 -3.66
CA ARG A 218 -15.13 -8.62 -4.47
C ARG A 218 -14.36 -7.50 -5.18
N LEU A 219 -15.07 -6.51 -5.73
CA LEU A 219 -14.42 -5.32 -6.31
C LEU A 219 -13.60 -4.54 -5.27
N LYS A 220 -14.15 -4.34 -4.06
CA LYS A 220 -13.44 -3.68 -2.95
C LYS A 220 -12.23 -4.48 -2.47
N ALA A 221 -12.33 -5.81 -2.46
CA ALA A 221 -11.22 -6.69 -2.12
C ALA A 221 -10.12 -6.67 -3.21
N ASN A 222 -10.51 -6.64 -4.49
CA ASN A 222 -9.57 -6.51 -5.59
C ASN A 222 -8.83 -5.16 -5.54
N TYR A 223 -9.49 -4.07 -5.14
CA TYR A 223 -8.82 -2.79 -4.88
C TYR A 223 -7.67 -2.92 -3.87
N LEU A 224 -7.90 -3.60 -2.73
CA LEU A 224 -6.86 -3.82 -1.73
C LEU A 224 -5.72 -4.71 -2.25
N LYS A 225 -6.03 -5.76 -3.03
CA LYS A 225 -5.01 -6.62 -3.67
C LYS A 225 -4.14 -5.82 -4.63
N MET A 226 -4.76 -5.02 -5.51
CA MET A 226 -4.05 -4.16 -6.45
C MET A 226 -3.16 -3.15 -5.72
N MET A 227 -3.65 -2.55 -4.63
CA MET A 227 -2.88 -1.61 -3.83
C MET A 227 -1.62 -2.25 -3.23
N ILE A 228 -1.70 -3.48 -2.72
CA ILE A 228 -0.51 -4.23 -2.28
C ILE A 228 0.42 -4.51 -3.46
N ILE A 229 -0.07 -5.09 -4.55
CA ILE A 229 0.78 -5.48 -5.69
C ILE A 229 1.52 -4.26 -6.26
N ILE A 230 0.79 -3.17 -6.54
CA ILE A 230 1.36 -1.94 -7.11
C ILE A 230 2.35 -1.29 -6.15
N SER A 231 2.02 -1.20 -4.85
CA SER A 231 2.95 -0.62 -3.87
C SER A 231 4.23 -1.44 -3.72
N MET A 232 4.12 -2.77 -3.64
CA MET A 232 5.29 -3.64 -3.52
C MET A 232 6.13 -3.62 -4.80
N SER A 233 5.53 -3.52 -5.99
CA SER A 233 6.28 -3.33 -7.25
C SER A 233 7.07 -2.04 -7.26
N ILE A 234 6.42 -0.90 -6.98
CA ILE A 234 7.07 0.42 -7.03
C ILE A 234 8.18 0.50 -5.99
N TYR A 235 7.92 0.11 -4.74
CA TYR A 235 8.94 0.16 -3.70
C TYR A 235 10.00 -0.91 -3.86
N GLY A 236 9.66 -2.10 -4.35
CA GLY A 236 10.61 -3.17 -4.60
C GLY A 236 11.62 -2.85 -5.70
N MET A 237 11.25 -2.02 -6.67
CA MET A 237 12.16 -1.55 -7.72
C MET A 237 13.17 -0.51 -7.22
N VAL A 238 12.79 0.30 -6.23
CA VAL A 238 13.51 1.54 -5.89
C VAL A 238 14.22 1.44 -4.54
N VAL A 239 13.76 0.59 -3.61
CA VAL A 239 14.26 0.56 -2.23
C VAL A 239 15.27 -0.56 -2.03
N PHE A 240 16.54 -0.19 -1.89
CA PHE A 240 17.64 -1.12 -1.62
C PHE A 240 17.86 -1.36 -0.12
N ASN A 241 17.69 -0.34 0.72
CA ASN A 241 17.88 -0.46 2.16
C ASN A 241 16.79 -1.29 2.88
N PHE A 242 17.20 -2.25 3.72
CA PHE A 242 16.29 -3.11 4.48
C PHE A 242 15.36 -2.33 5.43
N GLY A 243 15.88 -1.35 6.16
CA GLY A 243 15.11 -0.55 7.11
C GLY A 243 14.13 0.40 6.42
N SER A 244 14.46 0.92 5.25
CA SER A 244 13.51 1.66 4.41
C SER A 244 12.45 0.75 3.81
N ALA A 245 12.82 -0.48 3.42
CA ALA A 245 11.87 -1.45 2.89
C ALA A 245 10.80 -1.82 3.93
N SER A 246 11.21 -2.16 5.16
CA SER A 246 10.26 -2.45 6.25
C SER A 246 9.34 -1.25 6.54
N ARG A 247 9.90 -0.03 6.64
CA ARG A 247 9.15 1.22 6.83
C ARG A 247 8.09 1.46 5.77
N TYR A 248 8.40 1.17 4.50
CA TYR A 248 7.50 1.52 3.41
C TYR A 248 6.44 0.45 3.18
N ARG A 249 6.76 -0.81 3.49
CA ARG A 249 5.86 -1.95 3.37
C ARG A 249 4.78 -1.98 4.45
N PHE A 250 5.15 -1.80 5.72
CA PHE A 250 4.24 -2.09 6.85
C PHE A 250 2.94 -1.29 6.76
N GLY A 251 2.99 -0.03 6.31
CA GLY A 251 1.80 0.82 6.20
C GLY A 251 0.74 0.25 5.26
N PHE A 252 1.16 -0.27 4.09
CA PHE A 252 0.24 -0.92 3.15
C PHE A 252 -0.27 -2.25 3.70
N ILE A 253 0.57 -3.02 4.37
CA ILE A 253 0.19 -4.29 5.00
C ILE A 253 -0.88 -4.07 6.07
N VAL A 254 -0.70 -3.09 6.95
CA VAL A 254 -1.68 -2.77 8.00
C VAL A 254 -3.02 -2.38 7.40
N VAL A 255 -3.03 -1.48 6.41
CA VAL A 255 -4.25 -1.09 5.70
C VAL A 255 -4.91 -2.31 5.05
N PHE A 256 -4.13 -3.16 4.37
CA PHE A 256 -4.64 -4.38 3.76
C PHE A 256 -5.29 -5.31 4.80
N PHE A 257 -4.59 -5.66 5.88
CA PHE A 257 -5.10 -6.58 6.89
C PHE A 257 -6.39 -6.11 7.54
N ILE A 258 -6.45 -4.84 7.95
CA ILE A 258 -7.61 -4.26 8.61
C ILE A 258 -8.82 -4.32 7.68
N PHE A 259 -8.71 -3.73 6.48
CA PHE A 259 -9.85 -3.58 5.59
C PHE A 259 -10.23 -4.88 4.88
N TYR A 260 -9.26 -5.75 4.58
CA TYR A 260 -9.57 -7.04 3.97
C TYR A 260 -10.31 -7.95 4.97
N SER A 261 -9.88 -7.99 6.22
CA SER A 261 -10.58 -8.73 7.28
C SER A 261 -11.99 -8.18 7.53
N TYR A 262 -12.15 -6.85 7.52
CA TYR A 262 -13.45 -6.20 7.58
C TYR A 262 -14.37 -6.63 6.43
N LEU A 263 -13.88 -6.67 5.18
CA LEU A 263 -14.67 -7.10 4.02
C LEU A 263 -15.09 -8.56 4.12
N LEU A 264 -14.23 -9.44 4.64
CA LEU A 264 -14.57 -10.85 4.87
C LEU A 264 -15.65 -11.01 5.95
N ASN A 265 -15.56 -10.26 7.05
CA ASN A 265 -16.60 -10.28 8.08
C ASN A 265 -17.93 -9.77 7.54
N LYS A 266 -17.91 -8.68 6.75
CA LYS A 266 -19.09 -8.16 6.07
C LYS A 266 -19.68 -9.18 5.08
N ASN A 267 -18.83 -9.92 4.34
CA ASN A 267 -19.27 -11.00 3.46
C ASN A 267 -19.99 -12.10 4.27
N ARG A 268 -19.42 -12.53 5.40
CA ARG A 268 -20.04 -13.52 6.30
C ARG A 268 -21.39 -13.06 6.83
N ILE A 269 -21.49 -11.83 7.35
CA ILE A 269 -22.74 -11.27 7.86
C ILE A 269 -23.81 -11.23 6.76
N ASN A 270 -23.44 -10.77 5.55
CA ASN A 270 -24.38 -10.71 4.43
C ASN A 270 -24.84 -12.10 3.99
N LEU A 271 -23.96 -13.11 4.02
CA LEU A 271 -24.33 -14.50 3.72
C LEU A 271 -25.30 -15.07 4.75
N LEU A 272 -25.07 -14.82 6.05
CA LEU A 272 -25.97 -15.27 7.11
C LEU A 272 -27.37 -14.65 6.95
N LYS A 273 -27.44 -13.34 6.65
CA LYS A 273 -28.70 -12.67 6.35
C LYS A 273 -29.39 -13.23 5.10
N TYR A 274 -28.63 -13.55 4.06
CA TYR A 274 -29.19 -14.14 2.85
C TYR A 274 -29.79 -15.53 3.12
N LYS A 275 -29.07 -16.38 3.86
CA LYS A 275 -29.55 -17.72 4.27
C LYS A 275 -30.75 -17.67 5.21
N SER A 276 -30.81 -16.70 6.13
CA SER A 276 -31.98 -16.56 7.01
C SER A 276 -33.25 -16.13 6.25
N ILE A 277 -33.10 -15.42 5.13
CA ILE A 277 -34.23 -14.99 4.29
C ILE A 277 -34.65 -16.12 3.33
N ASN A 278 -33.71 -16.94 2.87
CA ASN A 278 -33.96 -18.04 1.93
C ASN A 278 -33.52 -19.38 2.54
N PRO A 279 -34.26 -19.94 3.53
CA PRO A 279 -33.85 -21.16 4.23
C PRO A 279 -33.88 -22.44 3.37
N ASN A 280 -34.55 -22.40 2.21
CA ASN A 280 -34.73 -23.55 1.32
C ASN A 280 -33.70 -23.62 0.17
N ILE A 281 -32.61 -22.83 0.25
CA ILE A 281 -31.44 -22.84 -0.66
C ILE A 281 -30.16 -22.84 0.18
#